data_AF-A0A2V9KTF9-F1
#
_entry.id   AF-A0A2V9KTF9-F1
#
_cell.length_a   1.000
_cell.length_b   1.000
_cell.length_c   1.000
_cell.angle_alpha   90.00
_cell.angle_beta   90.00
_cell.angle_gamma   90.00
#
_symmetry.space_group_name_H-M   'P 1'
#
loop_
_entity.id
_entity.type
_entity.pdbx_description
1 polymer ?
#
loop_
_entity_poly.entity_id
_entity_poly.type
_entity_poly.pdbx_seq_one_letter_code
_entity_poly.pdbx_strand_id
1 'polypeptide(L)'
;YSVSGVAVHPAVVSNVSAVIKLGAVATRVEVIASAAQVQTATPEVSSQVSSEQVATLPLNGRNYQSLSTLMPGVTNTAPATALNQGGFLTGNVMSINGMGLSGTMYYLDGIWNMNTGNMTQTTITPNPDTVQEVRVLQNNYGVQYSLMGSNVVLL
;
A
#
# COMPACT_ATOMS: atom_id res chain seq x y z
N TYR A 1 -16.55 -23.22 -34.46
CA TYR A 1 -17.46 -24.38 -34.49
C TYR A 1 -18.11 -24.42 -35.86
N SER A 2 -18.31 -25.60 -36.44
CA SER A 2 -19.04 -25.76 -37.71
C SER A 2 -20.10 -26.84 -37.52
N VAL A 3 -21.30 -26.60 -38.04
CA VAL A 3 -22.36 -27.61 -38.08
C VAL A 3 -22.46 -28.06 -39.53
N SER A 4 -22.13 -29.32 -39.81
CA SER A 4 -22.13 -29.93 -41.15
C SER A 4 -23.14 -31.08 -41.21
N GLY A 5 -23.72 -31.32 -42.39
CA GLY A 5 -24.72 -32.37 -42.61
C GLY A 5 -26.19 -31.92 -42.48
N VAL A 6 -26.46 -30.62 -42.57
CA VAL A 6 -27.83 -30.10 -42.57
C VAL A 6 -28.48 -30.40 -43.92
N ALA A 7 -29.45 -31.32 -43.96
CA ALA A 7 -30.23 -31.59 -45.15
C ALA A 7 -31.17 -30.40 -45.43
N VAL A 8 -31.05 -29.81 -46.63
CA VAL A 8 -31.86 -28.68 -47.08
C VAL A 8 -32.72 -29.15 -48.25
N HIS A 9 -34.04 -29.05 -48.10
CA HIS A 9 -35.01 -29.41 -49.14
C HIS A 9 -35.70 -28.13 -49.68
N PRO A 10 -36.08 -28.09 -50.96
CA PRO A 10 -36.84 -26.96 -51.50
C PRO A 10 -38.18 -26.78 -50.74
N ALA A 11 -38.51 -25.54 -50.40
CA ALA A 11 -39.74 -25.11 -49.71
C ALA A 11 -39.89 -25.44 -48.20
N VAL A 12 -38.84 -25.91 -47.53
CA VAL A 12 -38.85 -26.11 -46.06
C VAL A 12 -37.78 -25.25 -45.38
N VAL A 13 -38.16 -24.54 -44.31
CA VAL A 13 -37.21 -23.75 -43.50
C VAL A 13 -36.58 -24.65 -42.44
N SER A 14 -35.29 -24.97 -42.60
CA SER A 14 -34.51 -25.73 -41.62
C SER A 14 -33.80 -24.77 -40.66
N ASN A 15 -34.26 -24.70 -39.41
CA ASN A 15 -33.61 -23.91 -38.36
C ASN A 15 -32.46 -24.68 -37.74
N VAL A 16 -31.26 -24.10 -37.73
CA VAL A 16 -30.05 -24.72 -37.16
C VAL A 16 -29.56 -23.85 -36.00
N SER A 17 -29.74 -24.35 -34.79
CA SER A 17 -29.22 -23.70 -33.58
C SER A 17 -27.85 -24.27 -33.21
N ALA A 18 -26.81 -23.49 -33.40
CA ALA A 18 -25.48 -23.84 -32.94
C ALA A 18 -25.24 -23.26 -31.54
N VAL A 19 -25.08 -24.13 -30.54
CA VAL A 19 -24.79 -23.72 -29.16
C VAL A 19 -23.29 -23.73 -28.93
N ILE A 20 -22.70 -22.57 -28.61
CA ILE A 20 -21.30 -22.46 -28.21
C ILE A 20 -21.21 -22.75 -26.71
N LYS A 21 -20.48 -23.80 -26.32
CA LYS A 21 -20.04 -23.95 -24.93
C LYS A 21 -18.87 -23.01 -24.70
N LEU A 22 -19.04 -22.03 -23.81
CA LEU A 22 -17.95 -21.19 -23.33
C LEU A 22 -16.92 -22.10 -22.61
N GLY A 23 -15.64 -21.95 -22.95
CA GLY A 23 -14.57 -22.65 -22.23
C GLY A 23 -14.54 -22.18 -20.78
N ALA A 24 -14.37 -23.11 -19.83
CA ALA A 24 -14.25 -22.76 -18.42
C ALA A 24 -12.98 -21.90 -18.22
N VAL A 25 -13.14 -20.69 -17.72
CA VAL A 25 -12.00 -19.84 -17.31
C VAL A 25 -11.52 -20.37 -15.96
N ALA A 26 -10.43 -21.13 -15.96
CA ALA A 26 -9.77 -21.57 -14.74
C ALA A 26 -8.82 -20.47 -14.25
N THR A 27 -9.26 -19.66 -13.29
CA THR A 27 -8.39 -18.68 -12.63
C THR A 27 -7.58 -19.40 -11.55
N ARG A 28 -6.27 -19.58 -11.78
CA ARG A 28 -5.33 -20.12 -10.79
C ARG A 28 -4.73 -18.95 -10.01
N VAL A 29 -5.05 -18.84 -8.73
CA VAL A 29 -4.36 -17.93 -7.80
C VAL A 29 -3.20 -18.70 -7.18
N GLU A 30 -1.99 -18.43 -7.66
CA GLU A 30 -0.77 -19.02 -7.11
C GLU A 30 -0.23 -18.12 -5.99
N VAL A 31 -0.43 -18.52 -4.74
CA VAL A 31 0.16 -17.83 -3.58
C VAL A 31 1.56 -18.38 -3.37
N ILE A 32 2.56 -17.69 -3.93
CA ILE A 32 3.96 -18.02 -3.71
C ILE A 32 4.35 -17.46 -2.33
N ALA A 33 4.43 -18.32 -1.32
CA ALA A 33 5.00 -17.95 -0.03
C ALA A 33 6.53 -18.06 -0.10
N SER A 34 7.20 -16.95 -0.45
CA SER A 34 8.63 -16.81 -0.20
C SER A 34 8.87 -16.75 1.32
N ALA A 35 9.89 -17.45 1.81
CA ALA A 35 10.30 -17.33 3.22
C ALA A 35 10.53 -15.86 3.55
N ALA A 36 9.91 -15.35 4.62
CA ALA A 36 10.10 -13.97 5.06
C ALA A 36 11.58 -13.77 5.38
N GLN A 37 12.26 -12.90 4.63
CA GLN A 37 13.61 -12.48 5.00
C GLN A 37 13.50 -11.66 6.28
N VAL A 38 14.17 -12.15 7.33
CA VAL A 38 14.28 -11.46 8.61
C VAL A 38 15.55 -10.64 8.59
N GLN A 39 15.47 -9.40 9.07
CA GLN A 39 16.66 -8.59 9.31
C GLN A 39 17.46 -9.23 10.46
N THR A 40 18.63 -9.82 10.16
CA THR A 40 19.52 -10.47 11.14
C THR A 40 20.81 -9.68 11.41
N ALA A 41 21.10 -8.66 10.60
CA ALA A 41 22.32 -7.87 10.71
C ALA A 41 22.22 -6.81 11.82
N THR A 42 21.02 -6.35 12.12
CA THR A 42 20.76 -5.31 13.11
C THR A 42 19.69 -5.75 14.10
N PRO A 43 19.77 -5.33 15.36
CA PRO A 43 18.74 -5.62 16.35
C PRO A 43 17.54 -4.66 16.23
N GLU A 44 17.41 -3.96 15.10
CA GLU A 44 16.34 -3.03 14.75
C GLU A 44 15.01 -3.78 14.54
N VAL A 45 13.95 -3.26 15.14
CA VAL A 45 12.58 -3.68 14.87
C VAL A 45 11.96 -2.65 13.94
N SER A 46 11.81 -3.04 12.67
CA SER A 46 11.17 -2.23 11.65
C SER A 46 10.27 -3.09 10.76
N SER A 47 9.43 -2.40 9.99
CA SER A 47 8.61 -3.00 8.95
C SER A 47 8.63 -2.07 7.75
N GLN A 48 8.50 -2.62 6.54
CA GLN A 48 8.54 -1.86 5.31
C GLN A 48 7.44 -2.29 4.34
N VAL A 49 6.96 -1.34 3.55
CA VAL A 49 6.09 -1.54 2.39
C VAL A 49 6.95 -1.35 1.16
N SER A 50 7.08 -2.39 0.34
CA SER A 50 7.94 -2.38 -0.85
C SER A 50 7.40 -1.47 -1.94
N SER A 51 8.25 -1.08 -2.90
CA SER A 51 7.86 -0.24 -4.05
C SER A 51 6.69 -0.80 -4.85
N GLU A 52 6.68 -2.12 -5.06
CA GLU A 52 5.58 -2.81 -5.74
C GLU A 52 4.27 -2.67 -4.96
N GLN A 53 4.32 -2.80 -3.64
CA GLN A 53 3.14 -2.61 -2.78
C GLN A 53 2.70 -1.14 -2.75
N VAL A 54 3.65 -0.20 -2.68
CA VAL A 54 3.35 1.25 -2.75
C VAL A 54 2.62 1.59 -4.06
N ALA A 55 3.04 0.99 -5.18
CA ALA A 55 2.46 1.25 -6.49
C ALA A 55 1.11 0.55 -6.74
N THR A 56 0.87 -0.60 -6.10
CA THR A 56 -0.33 -1.42 -6.35
C THR A 56 -1.44 -1.23 -5.32
N LEU A 57 -1.11 -0.79 -4.11
CA LEU A 57 -2.09 -0.63 -3.05
C LEU A 57 -2.93 0.64 -3.23
N PRO A 58 -4.25 0.58 -3.00
CA PRO A 58 -5.11 1.74 -3.12
C PRO A 58 -4.75 2.80 -2.05
N LEU A 59 -4.29 3.96 -2.50
CA LEU A 59 -3.98 5.09 -1.62
C LEU A 59 -5.17 6.04 -1.52
N ASN A 60 -5.79 6.09 -0.34
CA ASN A 60 -6.83 7.06 -0.08
C ASN A 60 -6.27 8.49 -0.13
N GLY A 61 -6.80 9.32 -1.02
CA GLY A 61 -6.35 10.70 -1.22
C GLY A 61 -4.90 10.84 -1.69
N ARG A 62 -4.25 9.75 -2.15
CA ARG A 62 -2.80 9.73 -2.45
C ARG A 62 -1.92 9.98 -1.20
N ASN A 63 -2.37 9.51 -0.03
CA ASN A 63 -1.62 9.62 1.22
C ASN A 63 -0.73 8.39 1.46
N TYR A 64 0.58 8.53 1.27
CA TYR A 64 1.54 7.44 1.50
C TYR A 64 1.72 7.12 3.00
N GLN A 65 1.45 8.07 3.91
CA GLN A 65 1.59 7.83 5.35
C GLN A 65 0.58 6.79 5.82
N SER A 66 -0.56 6.66 5.14
CA SER A 66 -1.53 5.60 5.38
C SER A 66 -0.97 4.20 5.13
N LEU A 67 0.05 4.02 4.28
CA LEU A 67 0.69 2.72 4.11
C LEU A 67 1.40 2.24 5.37
N SER A 68 1.85 3.17 6.23
CA SER A 68 2.44 2.80 7.51
C SER A 68 1.44 2.11 8.45
N THR A 69 0.11 2.30 8.27
CA THR A 69 -0.91 1.56 9.06
C THR A 69 -0.99 0.08 8.71
N LEU A 70 -0.38 -0.36 7.60
CA LEU A 70 -0.29 -1.79 7.27
C LEU A 70 0.64 -2.53 8.22
N MET A 71 1.49 -1.79 8.93
CA MET A 71 2.45 -2.35 9.86
C MET A 71 1.81 -2.56 11.23
N PRO A 72 2.18 -3.65 11.93
CA PRO A 72 1.61 -3.94 13.23
C PRO A 72 1.95 -2.84 14.24
N GLY A 73 0.98 -2.51 15.10
CA GLY A 73 1.14 -1.50 16.14
C GLY A 73 1.06 -0.05 15.63
N VAL A 74 0.81 0.17 14.34
CA VAL A 74 0.71 1.52 13.76
C VAL A 74 -0.75 1.91 13.56
N THR A 75 -1.17 3.02 14.15
CA THR A 75 -2.53 3.55 14.06
C THR A 75 -2.52 5.00 13.61
N ASN A 76 -3.37 5.37 12.67
CA ASN A 76 -3.54 6.77 12.28
C ASN A 76 -4.54 7.44 13.22
N THR A 77 -4.07 8.41 14.00
CA THR A 77 -4.86 9.15 15.00
C THR A 77 -5.60 10.35 14.42
N ALA A 78 -5.39 10.65 13.12
CA ALA A 78 -6.11 11.66 12.36
C ALA A 78 -6.89 11.02 11.17
N PRO A 79 -7.88 10.14 11.41
CA PRO A 79 -8.54 9.36 10.35
C PRO A 79 -9.47 10.16 9.41
N ALA A 80 -9.70 11.45 9.64
CA ALA A 80 -10.69 12.27 8.92
C ALA A 80 -10.16 12.92 7.61
N THR A 81 -9.08 12.40 7.01
CA THR A 81 -8.33 13.06 5.94
C THR A 81 -8.82 12.75 4.53
N ALA A 82 -9.62 11.70 4.34
CA ALA A 82 -10.11 11.26 3.02
C ALA A 82 -11.09 12.24 2.33
N LEU A 83 -11.83 13.06 3.10
CA LEU A 83 -12.88 13.96 2.58
C LEU A 83 -12.44 15.43 2.47
N ASN A 84 -11.20 15.75 2.84
CA ASN A 84 -10.62 17.10 2.78
C ASN A 84 -9.53 17.18 1.69
N GLN A 85 -8.36 17.76 1.96
CA GLN A 85 -7.26 17.87 0.98
C GLN A 85 -6.54 16.53 0.69
N GLY A 86 -7.07 15.39 1.18
CA GLY A 86 -6.50 14.07 0.97
C GLY A 86 -5.07 13.95 1.50
N GLY A 87 -4.20 13.34 0.70
CA GLY A 87 -2.78 13.14 0.98
C GLY A 87 -1.94 14.41 0.97
N PHE A 88 -2.47 15.54 0.50
CA PHE A 88 -1.82 16.85 0.63
C PHE A 88 -1.95 17.46 2.03
N LEU A 89 -2.72 16.83 2.93
CA LEU A 89 -2.76 17.23 4.33
C LEU A 89 -1.44 16.89 5.01
N THR A 90 -0.86 17.91 5.63
CA THR A 90 0.39 17.79 6.39
C THR A 90 0.18 17.17 7.77
N GLY A 91 -1.02 17.28 8.33
CA GLY A 91 -1.40 16.75 9.65
C GLY A 91 -1.91 15.31 9.59
N ASN A 92 -1.00 14.37 9.33
CA ASN A 92 -1.26 12.95 9.43
C ASN A 92 -0.40 12.41 10.57
N VAL A 93 -1.03 12.02 11.68
CA VAL A 93 -0.31 11.63 12.90
C VAL A 93 -0.45 10.13 13.13
N MET A 94 0.67 9.43 13.01
CA MET A 94 0.78 8.00 13.23
C MET A 94 1.20 7.76 14.68
N SER A 95 0.37 7.03 15.44
CA SER A 95 0.73 6.48 16.74
C SER A 95 1.29 5.07 16.52
N ILE A 96 2.57 4.90 16.84
CA ILE A 96 3.27 3.63 16.74
C ILE A 96 3.39 3.07 18.16
N ASN A 97 2.95 1.84 18.40
CA ASN A 97 2.98 1.17 19.70
C ASN A 97 2.35 2.00 20.85
N GLY A 98 1.32 2.79 20.55
CA GLY A 98 0.61 3.62 21.53
C GLY A 98 1.31 4.93 21.89
N MET A 99 2.35 5.34 21.14
CA MET A 99 3.00 6.63 21.34
C MET A 99 2.05 7.80 21.10
N GLY A 100 2.27 8.90 21.84
CA GLY A 100 1.46 10.12 21.73
C GLY A 100 1.60 10.81 20.37
N LEU A 101 0.80 11.85 20.14
CA LEU A 101 0.70 12.55 18.85
C LEU A 101 2.03 13.11 18.32
N SER A 102 2.95 13.49 19.22
CA SER A 102 4.30 13.96 18.88
C SER A 102 5.36 12.91 19.23
N GLY A 103 5.01 11.63 19.20
CA GLY A 103 5.94 10.53 19.52
C GLY A 103 6.63 9.92 18.28
N THR A 104 6.14 10.25 17.09
CA THR A 104 6.61 9.69 15.82
C THR A 104 7.28 10.77 15.00
N MET A 105 8.52 10.54 14.54
CA MET A 105 9.15 11.41 13.54
C MET A 105 8.87 11.00 12.10
N TYR A 106 8.83 11.97 11.19
CA TYR A 106 8.78 11.70 9.74
C TYR A 106 10.08 12.12 9.08
N TYR A 107 10.62 11.23 8.25
CA TYR A 107 11.79 11.47 7.42
C TYR A 107 11.45 11.28 5.95
N LEU A 108 12.08 12.09 5.11
CA LEU A 108 12.09 11.95 3.65
C LEU A 108 13.54 11.80 3.22
N ASP A 109 13.90 10.66 2.62
CA ASP A 109 15.27 10.30 2.24
C ASP A 109 16.28 10.43 3.40
N GLY A 110 15.83 10.12 4.61
CA GLY A 110 16.63 10.25 5.83
C GLY A 110 16.76 11.69 6.38
N ILE A 111 16.14 12.68 5.73
CA ILE A 111 16.09 14.07 6.20
C ILE A 111 14.83 14.30 7.01
N TRP A 112 14.96 15.01 8.14
CA TRP A 112 13.83 15.42 8.98
C TRP A 112 12.79 16.16 8.11
N ASN A 113 11.56 15.64 8.08
CA ASN A 113 10.44 16.21 7.32
C ASN A 113 9.24 16.51 8.22
N MET A 114 9.39 17.47 9.12
CA MET A 114 8.34 17.85 10.06
C MET A 114 8.45 19.31 10.49
N ASN A 115 7.29 19.89 10.79
CA ASN A 115 7.16 21.20 11.39
C ASN A 115 7.69 21.17 12.83
N THR A 116 8.74 21.94 13.11
CA THR A 116 9.40 22.00 14.42
C THR A 116 8.61 22.74 15.50
N GLY A 117 7.56 23.47 15.12
CA GLY A 117 6.70 24.20 16.05
C GLY A 117 5.66 23.33 16.76
N ASN A 118 5.07 22.36 16.06
CA ASN A 118 4.02 21.49 16.62
C ASN A 118 4.31 19.98 16.56
N MET A 119 5.35 19.55 15.83
CA MET A 119 5.79 18.15 15.71
C MET A 119 4.66 17.15 15.37
N THR A 120 3.63 17.62 14.64
CA THR A 120 2.47 16.81 14.23
C THR A 120 2.15 16.98 12.74
N GLN A 121 2.93 17.80 12.04
CA GLN A 121 2.76 18.08 10.62
C GLN A 121 4.04 17.81 9.84
N THR A 122 3.90 17.20 8.66
CA THR A 122 4.96 17.06 7.66
C THR A 122 5.14 18.37 6.88
N THR A 123 6.37 18.72 6.49
CA THR A 123 6.65 19.97 5.77
C THR A 123 6.56 19.78 4.26
N ILE A 124 7.04 18.64 3.78
CA ILE A 124 7.08 18.24 2.38
C ILE A 124 6.24 16.99 2.23
N THR A 125 5.28 17.03 1.31
CA THR A 125 4.51 15.84 0.92
C THR A 125 4.95 15.46 -0.50
N PRO A 126 5.84 14.47 -0.68
CA PRO A 126 6.22 13.99 -2.01
C PRO A 126 5.01 13.39 -2.74
N ASN A 127 5.11 13.34 -4.07
CA ASN A 127 4.14 12.61 -4.87
C ASN A 127 4.27 11.10 -4.54
N PRO A 128 3.18 10.35 -4.30
CA PRO A 128 3.27 8.91 -4.10
C PRO A 128 4.02 8.16 -5.20
N ASP A 129 3.97 8.65 -6.45
CA ASP A 129 4.64 7.99 -7.57
C ASP A 129 6.18 8.06 -7.46
N THR A 130 6.70 8.95 -6.61
CA THR A 130 8.14 9.09 -6.36
C THR A 130 8.62 8.33 -5.13
N VAL A 131 7.70 7.79 -4.32
CA VAL A 131 8.04 7.02 -3.11
C VAL A 131 8.28 5.57 -3.50
N GLN A 132 9.48 5.08 -3.25
CA GLN A 132 9.88 3.70 -3.48
C GLN A 132 9.64 2.82 -2.27
N GLU A 133 9.73 3.36 -1.06
CA GLU A 133 9.54 2.54 0.14
C GLU A 133 8.98 3.38 1.29
N VAL A 134 8.04 2.79 2.02
CA VAL A 134 7.60 3.33 3.32
C VAL A 134 8.09 2.39 4.40
N ARG A 135 8.96 2.86 5.28
CA ARG A 135 9.53 2.09 6.38
C ARG A 135 9.15 2.69 7.72
N VAL A 136 8.73 1.86 8.67
CA VAL A 136 8.47 2.28 10.06
C VAL A 136 9.51 1.66 10.98
N LEU A 137 10.21 2.53 11.70
CA LEU A 137 11.20 2.17 12.71
C LEU A 137 10.51 2.20 14.08
N GLN A 138 10.33 1.04 14.70
CA GLN A 138 9.55 0.90 15.93
C GLN A 138 10.43 0.80 17.17
N ASN A 139 11.55 0.08 17.10
CA ASN A 139 12.44 -0.10 18.25
C ASN A 139 13.89 -0.35 17.82
N ASN A 140 14.84 0.03 18.68
CA ASN A 140 16.26 -0.31 18.60
C ASN A 140 16.91 0.00 17.23
N TYR A 141 16.40 1.03 16.55
CA TYR A 141 16.94 1.57 15.31
C TYR A 141 18.14 2.48 15.58
N GLY A 142 18.91 2.77 14.53
CA GLY A 142 20.13 3.57 14.63
C GLY A 142 19.92 4.95 15.26
N VAL A 143 20.95 5.44 15.98
CA VAL A 143 20.93 6.71 16.73
C VAL A 143 20.57 7.93 15.88
N GLN A 144 20.81 7.87 14.57
CA GLN A 144 20.45 8.91 13.61
C GLN A 144 18.93 9.19 13.56
N TYR A 145 18.10 8.25 14.02
CA TYR A 145 16.64 8.39 14.11
C TYR A 145 16.15 8.49 15.57
N SER A 146 17.04 8.71 16.54
CA SER A 146 16.76 8.57 17.99
C SER A 146 16.05 9.75 18.66
N LEU A 147 15.68 10.79 17.91
CA LEU A 147 15.10 12.01 18.49
C LEU A 147 13.73 11.77 19.15
N MET A 148 12.95 10.83 18.62
CA MET A 148 11.68 10.38 19.22
C MET A 148 11.65 8.85 19.25
N GLY A 149 10.66 8.28 19.95
CA GLY A 149 10.62 6.84 20.23
C GLY A 149 10.07 5.96 19.09
N SER A 150 9.64 6.54 17.97
CA SER A 150 9.38 5.82 16.73
C SER A 150 9.50 6.75 15.52
N ASN A 151 9.69 6.19 14.32
CA ASN A 151 9.87 6.97 13.10
C ASN A 151 9.19 6.33 11.89
N VAL A 152 8.72 7.17 10.98
CA VAL A 152 8.31 6.80 9.62
C VAL A 152 9.31 7.42 8.65
N VAL A 153 9.89 6.60 7.79
CA VAL A 153 10.89 6.99 6.80
C VAL A 153 10.33 6.70 5.41
N LEU A 154 10.45 7.68 4.53
CA LEU A 154 10.11 7.57 3.12
C LEU A 154 11.40 7.58 2.32
N LEU A 155 11.48 6.70 1.34
CA LEU A 155 12.57 6.56 0.38
C LEU A 155 11.99 6.54 -1.04
#